data_AF-R7MCR5-F1
#
_entry.id   AF-R7MCR5-F1
#
_cell.length_a   1.000
_cell.length_b   1.000
_cell.length_c   1.000
_cell.angle_alpha   90.00
_cell.angle_beta   90.00
_cell.angle_gamma   90.00
#
_symmetry.space_group_name_H-M   'P 1'
#
loop_
_entity.id
_entity.type
_entity.pdbx_description
1 polymer ?
#
loop_
_entity_poly.entity_id
_entity_poly.type
_entity_poly.pdbx_seq_one_letter_code
_entity_poly.pdbx_strand_id
1 'polypeptide(L)'
;MLNRLFGNYSDRERLPLGVQIAVIAVVLLFFGLTIELDKTMTCKSQYSYCTVESHNFFRIKKSKKLFMPKNVDYVNIDSYEKTIRRRHHYSRVETRYQVNIVDNNGKKTPVFDDYIATWQAERSRDLIQKCIEQGSYPCVVKE
;
A
#
# COMPACT_ATOMS: atom_id res chain seq x y z
N MET A 1 -35.66 -37.22 15.63
CA MET A 1 -34.38 -37.55 14.96
C MET A 1 -33.51 -36.29 14.78
N LEU A 2 -33.20 -35.56 15.87
CA LEU A 2 -32.42 -34.30 15.79
C LEU A 2 -31.38 -34.13 16.91
N ASN A 3 -31.11 -35.20 17.70
CA ASN A 3 -30.15 -35.17 18.81
C ASN A 3 -28.79 -35.84 18.47
N ARG A 4 -28.38 -35.90 17.19
CA ARG A 4 -27.11 -36.55 16.79
C ARG A 4 -26.11 -35.66 16.06
N LEU A 5 -26.40 -34.37 15.85
CA LEU A 5 -25.45 -33.45 15.20
C LEU A 5 -24.64 -32.57 16.16
N PHE A 6 -24.96 -32.61 17.46
CA PHE A 6 -24.20 -31.95 18.52
C PHE A 6 -23.51 -32.99 19.41
N GLY A 7 -22.75 -33.88 18.78
CA GLY A 7 -21.79 -34.71 19.50
C GLY A 7 -20.76 -33.80 20.16
N ASN A 8 -20.76 -33.82 21.49
CA ASN A 8 -19.77 -33.26 22.42
C ASN A 8 -18.51 -32.67 21.77
N TYR A 9 -18.54 -31.36 21.53
CA TYR A 9 -17.36 -30.56 21.17
C TYR A 9 -16.60 -30.12 22.44
N SER A 10 -16.51 -30.99 23.46
CA SER A 10 -15.86 -30.66 24.74
C SER A 10 -14.40 -31.10 24.85
N ASP A 11 -13.90 -31.91 23.92
CA ASP A 11 -12.48 -32.31 23.88
C ASP A 11 -11.79 -31.77 22.63
N ARG A 12 -11.61 -30.45 22.55
CA ARG A 12 -10.57 -29.88 21.68
C ARG A 12 -9.23 -30.14 22.37
N GLU A 13 -8.52 -31.17 21.94
CA GLU A 13 -7.10 -31.36 22.21
C GLU A 13 -6.39 -30.01 21.97
N ARG A 14 -6.00 -29.34 23.05
CA ARG A 14 -5.19 -28.13 22.95
C ARG A 14 -3.88 -28.57 22.32
N LEU A 15 -3.55 -27.99 21.16
CA LEU A 15 -2.25 -28.20 20.52
C LEU A 15 -1.12 -28.02 21.56
N PRO A 16 -0.03 -28.80 21.49
CA PRO A 16 1.10 -28.61 22.38
C PRO A 16 1.54 -27.15 22.39
N LEU A 17 1.96 -26.62 23.54
CA LEU A 17 2.31 -25.20 23.69
C LEU A 17 3.32 -24.72 22.61
N GLY A 18 4.31 -25.56 22.27
CA GLY A 18 5.27 -25.26 21.21
C GLY A 18 4.64 -25.12 19.82
N VAL A 19 3.62 -25.93 19.50
CA VAL A 19 2.87 -25.83 18.24
C VAL A 19 2.00 -24.58 18.23
N GLN A 20 1.38 -24.21 19.36
CA GLN A 20 0.62 -22.95 19.47
C GLN A 20 1.53 -21.73 19.23
N ILE A 21 2.72 -21.71 19.84
CA ILE A 21 3.71 -20.65 19.64
C ILE A 21 4.17 -20.59 18.18
N ALA A 22 4.46 -21.75 17.57
CA ALA A 22 4.85 -21.81 16.16
C ALA A 22 3.76 -21.25 15.23
N VAL A 23 2.49 -21.60 15.47
CA VAL A 23 1.35 -21.08 14.69
C VAL A 23 1.23 -19.56 14.86
N ILE A 24 1.32 -19.04 16.09
CA ILE A 24 1.28 -17.59 16.35
C ILE A 24 2.44 -16.88 15.65
N ALA A 25 3.66 -17.42 15.75
CA ALA A 25 4.85 -16.86 15.11
C ALA A 25 4.71 -16.81 13.58
N VAL A 26 4.20 -17.87 12.96
CA VAL A 26 3.95 -17.93 11.51
C VAL A 26 2.89 -16.91 11.10
N VAL A 27 1.80 -16.77 11.86
CA VAL A 27 0.77 -15.76 11.59
C VAL A 27 1.35 -14.35 11.68
N LEU A 28 2.10 -14.03 12.72
CA LEU A 28 2.76 -12.73 12.88
C LEU A 28 3.78 -12.45 11.76
N LEU A 29 4.51 -13.47 11.30
CA LEU A 29 5.40 -13.39 10.13
C LEU A 29 4.64 -13.03 8.86
N PHE A 30 3.49 -13.65 8.59
CA PHE A 30 2.68 -13.31 7.43
C PHE A 30 2.12 -11.88 7.52
N PHE A 31 1.66 -11.45 8.70
CA PHE A 31 1.18 -10.08 8.88
C PHE A 31 2.29 -9.05 8.66
N GLY A 32 3.47 -9.23 9.23
CA GLY A 32 4.59 -8.30 9.04
C GLY A 32 5.02 -8.16 7.57
N LEU A 33 4.91 -9.22 6.76
CA LEU A 33 5.26 -9.15 5.33
C LEU A 33 4.31 -8.23 4.53
N THR A 34 3.09 -8.03 5.02
CA THR A 34 2.04 -7.24 4.34
C THR A 34 2.00 -5.77 4.73
N ILE A 35 2.61 -5.38 5.85
CA ILE A 35 2.61 -4.00 6.32
C ILE A 35 3.78 -3.26 5.67
N GLU A 36 3.49 -2.23 4.87
CA GLU A 36 4.48 -1.27 4.36
C GLU A 36 4.67 -0.15 5.39
N LEU A 37 5.92 0.07 5.82
CA LEU A 37 6.28 1.05 6.86
C LEU A 37 6.65 2.40 6.27
N ASP A 38 7.53 2.41 5.27
CA ASP A 38 8.09 3.63 4.70
C ASP A 38 7.91 3.65 3.19
N LYS A 39 7.56 4.81 2.63
CA LYS A 39 7.54 5.07 1.18
C LYS A 39 8.43 6.28 0.88
N THR A 40 9.47 6.09 0.09
CA THR A 40 10.41 7.14 -0.33
C THR A 40 10.40 7.26 -1.85
N MET A 41 10.08 8.44 -2.37
CA MET A 41 10.30 8.81 -3.76
C MET A 41 11.63 9.55 -3.88
N THR A 42 12.55 9.05 -4.70
CA THR A 42 13.82 9.71 -5.02
C THR A 42 13.92 9.96 -6.52
N CYS A 43 13.99 11.22 -6.91
CA CYS A 43 14.05 11.64 -8.31
C CYS A 43 15.48 11.95 -8.74
N LYS A 44 15.89 11.45 -9.92
CA LYS A 44 17.17 11.80 -10.54
C LYS A 44 16.93 12.76 -11.71
N SER A 45 17.37 14.01 -11.55
CA SER A 45 17.10 15.11 -12.49
C SER A 45 17.58 14.85 -13.91
N GLN A 46 18.68 14.09 -14.07
CA GLN A 46 19.31 13.84 -15.37
C GLN A 46 18.42 13.09 -16.37
N TYR A 47 17.40 12.37 -15.91
CA TYR A 47 16.62 11.45 -16.76
C TYR A 47 15.11 11.53 -16.55
N SER A 48 14.62 12.50 -15.77
CA SER A 48 13.19 12.64 -15.43
C SER A 48 12.56 11.34 -14.93
N TYR A 49 13.33 10.48 -14.23
CA TYR A 49 12.80 9.30 -13.56
C TYR A 49 12.89 9.45 -12.06
N CYS A 50 11.89 8.90 -11.37
CA CYS A 50 11.90 8.73 -9.93
C CYS A 50 11.81 7.25 -9.57
N THR A 51 12.53 6.89 -8.51
CA THR A 51 12.42 5.57 -7.90
C THR A 51 11.54 5.74 -6.66
N VAL A 52 10.43 5.02 -6.64
CA VAL A 52 9.60 4.87 -5.44
C VAL A 52 10.04 3.59 -4.76
N GLU A 53 10.57 3.74 -3.55
CA GLU A 53 11.06 2.65 -2.72
C GLU A 53 10.11 2.52 -1.53
N SER A 54 9.70 1.28 -1.23
CA SER A 54 8.98 0.99 0.01
C SER A 54 9.63 -0.17 0.75
N HIS A 55 9.46 -0.18 2.07
CA HIS A 55 9.94 -1.24 2.94
C HIS A 55 8.76 -1.85 3.69
N ASN A 56 8.72 -3.18 3.77
CA ASN A 56 7.79 -3.84 4.68
C ASN A 56 8.38 -3.92 6.11
N PHE A 57 7.60 -4.47 7.06
CA PHE A 57 8.05 -4.67 8.45
C PHE A 57 9.38 -5.42 8.58
N PHE A 58 9.67 -6.34 7.64
CA PHE A 58 10.91 -7.10 7.59
C PHE A 58 12.05 -6.40 6.82
N ARG A 59 11.90 -5.10 6.51
CA ARG A 59 12.86 -4.29 5.75
C ARG A 59 13.14 -4.83 4.33
N ILE A 60 12.25 -5.64 3.77
CA ILE A 60 12.35 -6.10 2.39
C ILE A 60 11.99 -4.93 1.48
N LYS A 61 12.93 -4.56 0.62
CA LYS A 61 12.80 -3.44 -0.31
C LYS A 61 11.96 -3.82 -1.53
N LYS A 62 10.93 -3.02 -1.79
CA LYS A 62 10.25 -2.95 -3.09
C LYS A 62 10.66 -1.66 -3.77
N SER A 63 10.92 -1.70 -5.07
CA SER A 63 11.28 -0.50 -5.84
C SER A 63 10.54 -0.48 -7.18
N LYS A 64 9.92 0.66 -7.50
CA LYS A 64 9.27 0.92 -8.78
C LYS A 64 9.92 2.15 -9.42
N LYS A 65 10.22 2.08 -10.72
CA LYS A 65 10.68 3.25 -11.49
C LYS A 65 9.47 3.90 -12.15
N LEU A 66 9.39 5.22 -12.06
CA LEU A 66 8.35 6.05 -12.64
C LEU A 66 8.98 7.13 -13.52
N PHE A 67 8.41 7.36 -14.69
CA PHE A 67 8.76 8.49 -15.53
C PHE A 67 7.94 9.70 -15.11
N MET A 68 8.62 10.76 -14.69
CA MET A 68 7.97 11.98 -14.23
C MET A 68 7.79 12.96 -15.38
N PRO A 69 6.59 13.57 -15.50
CA PRO A 69 6.39 14.66 -16.45
C PRO A 69 7.28 15.85 -16.07
N LYS A 70 7.81 16.55 -17.09
CA LYS A 70 8.68 17.73 -16.89
C LYS A 70 7.89 18.96 -16.46
N ASN A 71 6.70 19.14 -17.03
CA ASN A 71 5.82 20.26 -16.74
C ASN A 71 4.65 19.72 -15.92
N VAL A 72 4.57 20.14 -14.67
CA VAL A 72 3.52 19.73 -13.74
C VAL A 72 2.68 20.94 -13.38
N ASP A 73 1.37 20.75 -13.38
CA ASP A 73 0.41 21.78 -12.98
C ASP A 73 0.03 21.59 -11.51
N TYR A 74 -0.50 20.42 -11.15
CA TYR A 74 -0.92 20.11 -9.78
C TYR A 74 -0.91 18.61 -9.47
N VAL A 75 -1.09 18.28 -8.18
CA VAL A 75 -1.25 16.91 -7.70
C VAL A 75 -2.71 16.62 -7.40
N ASN A 76 -3.24 15.53 -7.95
CA ASN A 76 -4.62 15.08 -7.77
C ASN A 76 -4.69 13.78 -6.96
N ILE A 77 -5.81 13.54 -6.29
CA ILE A 77 -6.14 12.26 -5.68
C ILE A 77 -7.33 11.68 -6.42
N ASP A 78 -7.18 10.47 -6.95
CA ASP A 78 -8.29 9.72 -7.52
C ASP A 78 -8.62 8.52 -6.62
N SER A 79 -9.91 8.20 -6.47
CA SER A 79 -10.36 6.96 -5.85
C SER A 79 -10.64 5.91 -6.93
N TYR A 80 -10.40 4.65 -6.61
CA TYR A 80 -10.73 3.52 -7.46
C TYR A 80 -11.19 2.33 -6.63
N GLU A 81 -11.96 1.45 -7.24
CA GLU A 81 -12.42 0.22 -6.62
C GLU A 81 -11.45 -0.92 -6.93
N LYS A 82 -10.98 -1.62 -5.90
CA LYS A 82 -10.10 -2.78 -6.03
C LYS A 82 -10.82 -4.01 -5.52
N THR A 83 -11.00 -5.00 -6.39
CA THR A 83 -11.55 -6.30 -5.99
C THR A 83 -10.47 -7.16 -5.34
N ILE A 84 -10.68 -7.51 -4.06
CA ILE A 84 -9.79 -8.41 -3.32
C ILE A 84 -10.39 -9.81 -3.36
N ARG A 85 -9.70 -10.73 -4.06
CA ARG A 85 -10.08 -12.15 -4.13
C ARG A 85 -9.70 -12.83 -2.81
N ARG A 86 -10.69 -13.32 -2.05
CA ARG A 86 -10.46 -14.23 -0.92
C ARG A 86 -10.58 -15.69 -1.39
N ARG A 87 -9.89 -16.60 -0.69
CA ARG A 87 -9.81 -18.05 -1.01
C ARG A 87 -11.16 -18.78 -1.06
N HIS A 88 -12.23 -18.23 -0.50
CA HIS A 88 -13.57 -18.84 -0.52
C HIS A 88 -14.62 -17.83 -0.97
N HIS A 89 -15.07 -17.97 -2.23
CA HIS A 89 -16.28 -17.46 -2.89
C HIS A 89 -16.76 -16.01 -2.67
N TYR A 90 -16.09 -15.20 -1.88
CA TYR A 90 -16.47 -13.81 -1.62
C TYR A 90 -15.37 -12.88 -2.10
N SER A 91 -15.65 -12.18 -3.19
CA SER A 91 -14.89 -11.00 -3.60
C SER A 91 -15.39 -9.80 -2.82
N ARG A 92 -14.48 -9.10 -2.14
CA ARG A 92 -14.81 -7.80 -1.54
C ARG A 92 -14.30 -6.69 -2.46
N VAL A 93 -15.14 -5.70 -2.71
CA VAL A 93 -14.72 -4.46 -3.35
C VAL A 93 -14.29 -3.50 -2.25
N GLU A 94 -13.06 -3.01 -2.33
CA GLU A 94 -12.53 -1.99 -1.41
C GLU A 94 -12.17 -0.74 -2.20
N THR A 95 -12.61 0.42 -1.70
CA THR A 95 -12.16 1.71 -2.22
C THR A 95 -10.70 1.92 -1.84
N ARG A 96 -9.89 2.32 -2.83
CA ARG A 96 -8.49 2.68 -2.70
C ARG A 96 -8.27 4.07 -3.25
N TYR A 97 -7.22 4.73 -2.78
CA TYR A 97 -6.82 6.06 -3.22
C TYR A 97 -5.45 6.01 -3.87
N GLN A 98 -5.30 6.79 -4.95
CA GLN A 98 -4.04 6.97 -5.67
C GLN A 98 -3.73 8.46 -5.82
N VAL A 99 -2.45 8.79 -5.69
CA VAL A 99 -1.90 10.14 -5.86
C VAL A 99 -1.31 10.23 -7.26
N ASN A 100 -1.83 11.18 -8.03
CA ASN A 100 -1.50 11.40 -9.43
C ASN A 100 -0.86 12.78 -9.60
N ILE A 101 0.23 12.84 -10.35
CA ILE A 101 0.75 14.11 -10.87
C ILE A 101 0.02 14.41 -12.18
N VAL A 102 -0.50 15.63 -12.32
CA VAL A 102 -1.18 16.09 -13.53
C VAL A 102 -0.24 17.04 -14.28
N ASP A 103 0.07 16.71 -15.53
CA ASP A 103 0.83 17.61 -16.40
C ASP A 103 -0.04 18.74 -16.97
N ASN A 104 0.58 19.75 -17.56
CA ASN A 104 -0.12 20.89 -18.15
C ASN A 104 -1.04 20.49 -19.33
N ASN A 105 -0.91 19.28 -19.86
CA ASN A 105 -1.77 18.73 -20.90
C ASN A 105 -2.95 17.91 -20.32
N GLY A 106 -3.08 17.86 -18.99
CA GLY A 106 -4.09 17.08 -18.27
C GLY A 106 -3.77 15.59 -18.13
N LYS A 107 -2.56 15.14 -18.52
CA LYS A 107 -2.16 13.74 -18.39
C LYS A 107 -1.84 13.42 -16.93
N LYS A 108 -2.50 12.39 -16.41
CA LYS A 108 -2.29 11.87 -15.07
C LYS A 108 -1.19 10.80 -15.05
N THR A 109 -0.24 10.94 -14.12
CA THR A 109 0.81 9.95 -13.86
C THR A 109 0.70 9.45 -12.41
N PRO A 110 0.40 8.16 -12.17
CA PRO A 110 0.29 7.62 -10.82
C PRO A 110 1.66 7.51 -10.15
N VAL A 111 1.78 8.14 -8.98
CA VAL A 111 3.00 8.17 -8.17
C VAL A 111 2.92 7.17 -7.03
N PHE A 112 1.89 7.32 -6.20
CA PHE A 112 1.61 6.45 -5.08
C PHE A 112 0.21 5.87 -5.24
N ASP A 113 0.07 4.58 -5.01
CA ASP A 113 -1.17 3.83 -5.17
C ASP A 113 -1.49 3.01 -3.90
N ASP A 114 -2.69 2.43 -3.91
CA ASP A 114 -3.16 1.45 -2.94
C ASP A 114 -3.33 1.98 -1.50
N TYR A 115 -3.52 3.30 -1.32
CA TYR A 115 -3.88 3.84 -0.01
C TYR A 115 -5.28 3.37 0.41
N ILE A 116 -5.39 2.91 1.65
CA ILE A 116 -6.67 2.47 2.24
C ILE A 116 -7.46 3.68 2.72
N ALA A 117 -6.78 4.69 3.23
CA ALA A 117 -7.41 5.87 3.81
C ALA A 117 -7.03 7.15 3.05
N THR A 118 -8.00 8.06 2.91
CA THR A 118 -7.84 9.34 2.21
C THR A 118 -6.70 10.17 2.78
N TRP A 119 -6.59 10.23 4.12
CA TRP A 119 -5.59 11.06 4.80
C TRP A 119 -4.14 10.68 4.44
N GLN A 120 -3.87 9.40 4.11
CA GLN A 120 -2.55 8.96 3.65
C GLN A 120 -2.23 9.54 2.27
N ALA A 121 -3.22 9.51 1.37
CA ALA A 121 -3.10 10.11 0.05
C ALA A 121 -3.00 11.64 0.11
N GLU A 122 -3.74 12.29 1.01
CA GLU A 122 -3.68 13.75 1.23
C GLU A 122 -2.31 14.19 1.75
N ARG A 123 -1.76 13.49 2.75
CA ARG A 123 -0.41 13.78 3.25
C ARG A 123 0.63 13.67 2.14
N SER A 124 0.56 12.64 1.32
CA SER A 124 1.47 12.44 0.19
C SER A 124 1.28 13.49 -0.90
N ARG A 125 0.04 13.87 -1.21
CA ARG A 125 -0.29 14.98 -2.12
C ARG A 125 0.36 16.27 -1.64
N ASP A 126 0.18 16.64 -0.37
CA ASP A 126 0.67 17.90 0.17
C ASP A 126 2.20 18.00 0.14
N LEU A 127 2.89 16.90 0.40
CA LEU A 127 4.36 16.84 0.30
C LEU A 127 4.85 17.05 -1.14
N ILE A 128 4.20 16.43 -2.13
CA ILE A 128 4.56 16.59 -3.54
C ILE A 128 4.19 18.00 -4.02
N GLN A 129 2.99 18.47 -3.69
CA GLN A 129 2.46 19.77 -4.08
C GLN A 129 3.35 20.91 -3.57
N LYS A 130 3.75 20.85 -2.29
CA LYS A 130 4.70 21.81 -1.71
C LYS A 130 6.03 21.85 -2.47
N CYS A 131 6.52 20.69 -2.91
CA CYS A 131 7.77 20.61 -3.67
C CYS A 131 7.65 21.25 -5.06
N ILE A 132 6.49 21.11 -5.72
CA ILE A 132 6.17 21.76 -7.00
C ILE A 132 6.13 23.28 -6.80
N GLU A 133 5.40 23.75 -5.78
CA GLU A 133 5.28 25.18 -5.46
C GLU A 133 6.62 25.84 -5.12
N GLN A 134 7.54 25.09 -4.50
CA GLN A 134 8.89 25.55 -4.19
C GLN A 134 9.85 25.50 -5.40
N GLY A 135 9.40 25.08 -6.59
CA GLY A 135 10.23 24.95 -7.78
C GLY A 135 11.32 23.87 -7.68
N SER A 136 11.25 23.02 -6.66
CA SER A 136 12.25 21.97 -6.37
C SER A 136 11.89 20.63 -7.01
N TYR A 137 10.98 20.64 -7.97
CA TYR A 137 10.50 19.47 -8.69
C TYR A 137 11.45 19.10 -9.85
N PRO A 138 11.76 17.81 -10.08
CA PRO A 138 11.31 16.65 -9.32
C PRO A 138 12.10 16.46 -8.00
N CYS A 139 11.40 16.15 -6.91
CA CYS A 139 11.93 16.18 -5.53
C CYS A 139 12.00 14.81 -4.85
N VAL A 140 12.60 14.80 -3.66
CA VAL A 140 12.59 13.65 -2.74
C VAL A 140 11.42 13.80 -1.78
N VAL A 141 10.51 12.82 -1.75
CA VAL A 141 9.37 12.76 -0.82
C VAL A 141 9.51 11.52 0.06
N LYS A 142 9.43 11.69 1.37
CA LYS A 142 9.47 10.61 2.36
C LYS A 142 8.20 10.66 3.21
N GLU A 143 7.44 9.58 3.21
CA GLU A 143 6.24 9.41 4.03
C GLU A 143 6.58 8.91 5.44
#